data_AF-A0A3D0JNL9-F1
#
_entry.id   AF-A0A3D0JNL9-F1
#
_cell.length_a   1.000
_cell.length_b   1.000
_cell.length_c   1.000
_cell.angle_alpha   90.00
_cell.angle_beta   90.00
_cell.angle_gamma   90.00
#
_symmetry.space_group_name_H-M   'P 1'
#
loop_
_entity.id
_entity.type
_entity.pdbx_description
1 polymer ?
#
loop_
_entity_poly.entity_id
_entity_poly.type
_entity_poly.pdbx_seq_one_letter_code
_entity_poly.pdbx_strand_id
1 'polypeptide(L)'
;MATLIGVVSQVVGEVFAVASDGSRRPISEGDRVYAGEQLVTGASGAVAVAMSNGQQLTLGRDSSITLDALMLASGRETQPPSADTPPSTAPSDDDLTDVERLQAAIEAGVDPTLEGEATAAGPGAGAGGAGGAGGGNSFVMLSEVGGALDPVIGFPTEGLPGGPEFPEGEVFATADFSPELTVVFLNEQGSVVTGPGVVDEAAL
;
A
#
# COMPACT_ATOMS: atom_id res chain seq x y z
N MET A 1 39.14 -13.72 30.29
CA MET A 1 39.61 -12.66 29.38
C MET A 1 38.48 -12.36 28.41
N ALA A 2 38.14 -11.10 28.16
CA ALA A 2 37.12 -10.75 27.17
C ALA A 2 37.70 -10.87 25.76
N THR A 3 37.09 -11.67 24.90
CA THR A 3 37.53 -11.84 23.50
C THR A 3 37.01 -10.67 22.67
N LEU A 4 37.90 -9.93 22.02
CA LEU A 4 37.52 -8.82 21.13
C LEU A 4 36.88 -9.38 19.85
N ILE A 5 35.64 -8.98 19.57
CA ILE A 5 34.91 -9.36 18.35
C ILE A 5 35.18 -8.36 17.24
N GLY A 6 35.17 -7.07 17.54
CA GLY A 6 35.36 -6.04 16.52
C GLY A 6 35.42 -4.63 17.08
N VAL A 7 35.57 -3.68 16.15
CA VAL A 7 35.58 -2.25 16.41
C VAL A 7 34.46 -1.61 15.60
N VAL A 8 33.70 -0.73 16.23
CA VAL A 8 32.57 -0.04 15.60
C VAL A 8 33.12 0.98 14.59
N SER A 9 32.72 0.87 13.33
CA SER A 9 33.18 1.76 12.26
C SER A 9 32.20 2.88 11.96
N GLN A 10 30.91 2.71 12.29
CA GLN A 10 29.90 3.75 12.09
C GLN A 10 28.72 3.53 13.04
N VAL A 11 28.16 4.63 13.56
CA VAL A 11 26.95 4.63 14.39
C VAL A 11 26.01 5.74 13.93
N VAL A 12 24.73 5.43 13.85
CA VAL A 12 23.65 6.40 13.65
C VAL A 12 22.60 6.16 14.73
N GLY A 13 22.13 7.22 15.39
CA GLY A 13 21.09 7.12 16.42
C GLY A 13 21.55 6.44 17.70
N GLU A 14 20.60 5.83 18.41
CA GLU A 14 20.85 5.18 19.70
C GLU A 14 21.24 3.71 19.52
N VAL A 15 22.42 3.35 20.02
CA VAL A 15 22.96 1.99 19.99
C VAL A 15 23.60 1.65 21.33
N PHE A 16 23.32 0.45 21.83
CA PHE A 16 23.83 -0.03 23.10
C PHE A 16 24.47 -1.42 22.96
N ALA A 17 25.54 -1.65 23.69
CA ALA A 17 26.04 -2.98 23.98
C ALA A 17 25.56 -3.39 25.38
N VAL A 18 24.92 -4.54 25.46
CA VAL A 18 24.44 -5.15 26.70
C VAL A 18 25.38 -6.29 27.05
N ALA A 19 26.10 -6.18 28.16
CA ALA A 19 26.96 -7.24 28.63
C ALA A 19 26.14 -8.42 29.19
N SER A 20 26.77 -9.58 29.39
CA SER A 20 26.09 -10.79 29.87
C SER A 20 25.50 -10.67 31.29
N ASP A 21 25.90 -9.63 32.04
CA ASP A 21 25.36 -9.26 33.35
C ASP A 21 24.13 -8.32 33.25
N GLY A 22 23.73 -7.93 32.04
CA GLY A 22 22.62 -7.01 31.77
C GLY A 22 23.00 -5.52 31.79
N SER A 23 24.26 -5.20 32.07
CA SER A 23 24.77 -3.82 32.00
C SER A 23 24.67 -3.28 30.58
N ARG A 24 24.12 -2.07 30.42
CA ARG A 24 23.99 -1.41 29.12
C ARG A 24 24.99 -0.27 28.99
N ARG A 25 25.76 -0.28 27.91
CA ARG A 25 26.74 0.76 27.57
C ARG A 25 26.38 1.37 26.21
N PRO A 26 26.26 2.71 26.09
CA PRO A 26 26.08 3.35 24.79
C PRO A 26 27.30 3.13 23.91
N ILE A 27 27.08 2.93 22.62
CA ILE A 27 28.13 2.65 21.64
C ILE A 27 28.35 3.84 20.71
N SER A 28 29.60 4.20 20.53
CA SER A 28 30.07 5.23 19.59
C SER A 28 31.05 4.65 18.57
N GLU A 29 31.32 5.41 17.52
CA GLU A 29 32.36 5.05 16.55
C GLU A 29 33.72 4.88 17.23
N GLY A 30 34.44 3.81 16.88
CA GLY A 30 35.71 3.43 17.49
C GLY A 30 35.59 2.54 18.73
N ASP A 31 34.39 2.31 19.26
CA ASP A 31 34.20 1.44 20.42
C ASP A 31 34.50 -0.02 20.11
N ARG A 32 35.01 -0.71 21.13
CA ARG A 32 35.32 -2.14 21.06
C ARG A 32 34.17 -2.96 21.61
N VAL A 33 33.76 -3.95 20.83
CA VAL A 33 32.74 -4.90 21.21
C VAL A 33 33.35 -6.29 21.42
N TYR A 34 32.84 -7.00 22.42
CA TYR A 34 33.42 -8.22 22.95
C TYR A 34 32.45 -9.40 22.85
N ALA A 35 33.00 -10.60 22.88
CA ALA A 35 32.22 -11.83 22.86
C ALA A 35 31.36 -11.93 24.13
N GLY A 36 30.11 -12.32 23.95
CA GLY A 36 29.08 -12.39 25.00
C GLY A 36 28.30 -11.08 25.21
N GLU A 37 28.68 -9.99 24.54
CA GLU A 37 27.86 -8.77 24.51
C GLU A 37 26.74 -8.90 23.46
N GLN A 38 25.60 -8.26 23.73
CA GLN A 38 24.51 -8.11 22.78
C GLN A 38 24.45 -6.67 22.27
N LEU A 39 24.59 -6.47 20.97
CA LEU A 39 24.33 -5.16 20.36
C LEU A 39 22.82 -4.99 20.15
N VAL A 40 22.30 -3.83 20.53
CA VAL A 40 20.89 -3.46 20.41
C VAL A 40 20.80 -2.05 19.83
N THR A 41 20.07 -1.89 18.75
CA THR A 41 19.79 -0.60 18.10
C THR A 41 18.37 -0.12 18.45
N GLY A 42 18.20 1.19 18.61
CA GLY A 42 16.89 1.81 18.81
C GLY A 42 16.11 2.02 17.50
N ALA A 43 14.96 2.70 17.60
CA ALA A 43 14.05 2.96 16.49
C ALA A 43 14.64 3.82 15.35
N SER A 44 15.71 4.57 15.63
CA SER A 44 16.48 5.30 14.61
C SER A 44 17.95 4.87 14.60
N GLY A 45 18.24 3.71 15.19
CA GLY A 45 19.58 3.18 15.38
C GLY A 45 20.09 2.39 14.18
N ALA A 46 21.36 2.55 13.84
CA ALA A 46 22.09 1.66 12.95
C ALA A 46 23.57 1.63 13.37
N VAL A 47 24.22 0.48 13.22
CA VAL A 47 25.63 0.32 13.56
C VAL A 47 26.33 -0.59 12.57
N ALA A 48 27.54 -0.21 12.19
CA ALA A 48 28.46 -1.04 11.43
C ALA A 48 29.68 -1.35 12.30
N VAL A 49 30.05 -2.64 12.36
CA VAL A 49 31.17 -3.15 13.15
C VAL A 49 32.16 -3.82 12.21
N ALA A 50 33.41 -3.36 12.21
CA ALA A 50 34.52 -4.05 11.59
C ALA A 50 34.96 -5.19 12.52
N MET A 51 34.67 -6.42 12.13
CA MET A 51 35.03 -7.62 12.89
C MET A 51 36.53 -7.88 12.79
N SER A 52 37.11 -8.50 13.82
CA SER A 52 38.54 -8.80 13.88
C SER A 52 39.00 -9.85 12.86
N ASN A 53 38.06 -10.60 12.27
CA ASN A 53 38.31 -11.51 11.13
C ASN A 53 38.33 -10.78 9.76
N GLY A 54 38.15 -9.46 9.73
CA GLY A 54 38.12 -8.65 8.51
C GLY A 54 36.74 -8.51 7.85
N GLN A 55 35.69 -9.14 8.39
CA GLN A 55 34.32 -8.98 7.91
C GLN A 55 33.64 -7.74 8.52
N GLN A 56 32.51 -7.33 7.94
CA GLN A 56 31.67 -6.25 8.43
C GLN A 56 30.34 -6.82 8.93
N LEU A 57 29.95 -6.46 10.15
CA LEU A 57 28.63 -6.75 10.71
C LEU A 57 27.82 -5.44 10.75
N THR A 58 26.68 -5.42 10.07
CA THR A 58 25.81 -4.24 10.02
C THR A 58 24.44 -4.56 10.61
N LEU A 59 23.99 -3.71 11.54
CA LEU A 59 22.65 -3.78 12.14
C LEU A 59 21.85 -2.53 11.78
N GLY A 60 20.60 -2.74 11.40
CA GLY A 60 19.63 -1.68 11.13
C GLY A 60 18.85 -1.26 12.38
N ARG A 61 17.67 -0.67 12.18
CA ARG A 61 16.77 -0.20 13.24
C ARG A 61 16.12 -1.36 13.98
N ASP A 62 15.84 -1.15 15.27
CA ASP A 62 15.13 -2.09 16.15
C ASP A 62 15.69 -3.52 16.09
N SER A 63 17.00 -3.64 15.89
CA SER A 63 17.70 -4.89 15.68
C SER A 63 18.54 -5.22 16.90
N SER A 64 18.69 -6.52 17.18
CA SER A 64 19.64 -6.96 18.20
C SER A 64 20.37 -8.22 17.77
N ILE A 65 21.62 -8.36 18.19
CA ILE A 65 22.43 -9.54 17.93
C ILE A 65 23.36 -9.82 19.11
N THR A 66 23.50 -11.10 19.46
CA THR A 66 24.51 -11.54 20.42
C THR A 66 25.82 -11.78 19.68
N LEU A 67 26.90 -11.17 20.16
CA LEU A 67 28.23 -11.33 19.60
C LEU A 67 28.87 -12.60 20.16
N ASP A 68 29.03 -13.62 19.31
CA ASP A 68 29.66 -14.89 19.70
C ASP A 68 31.04 -15.04 19.03
N ALA A 69 31.95 -15.73 19.71
CA ALA A 69 33.26 -16.08 19.17
C ALA A 69 33.16 -16.96 17.91
N LEU A 70 32.06 -17.71 17.74
CA LEU A 70 31.78 -18.46 16.52
C LEU A 70 31.67 -17.55 15.29
N MET A 71 31.22 -16.31 15.43
CA MET A 71 31.15 -15.34 14.33
C MET A 71 32.53 -14.97 13.78
N LEU A 72 33.59 -15.14 14.58
CA LEU A 72 34.97 -14.98 14.13
C LEU A 72 35.47 -16.22 13.37
N ALA A 73 34.95 -17.40 13.70
CA ALA A 73 35.32 -18.67 13.08
C ALA A 73 34.69 -18.85 11.69
N SER A 74 33.46 -18.35 11.49
CA SER A 74 32.74 -18.37 10.21
C SER A 74 33.40 -17.54 9.09
N GLY A 75 34.52 -16.87 9.37
CA GLY A 75 35.37 -16.24 8.35
C GLY A 75 36.25 -17.21 7.54
N ARG A 76 36.34 -18.51 7.91
CA ARG A 76 37.15 -19.51 7.17
C ARG A 76 36.37 -20.49 6.31
N GLU A 77 35.06 -20.55 6.48
CA GLU A 77 34.16 -21.37 5.67
C GLU A 77 33.24 -20.43 4.93
N THR A 78 33.64 -20.12 3.70
CA THR A 78 32.86 -19.50 2.61
C THR A 78 31.42 -19.16 2.99
N GLN A 79 31.24 -18.05 3.71
CA GLN A 79 30.03 -17.25 3.57
C GLN A 79 30.15 -16.70 2.14
N PRO A 80 29.35 -17.16 1.16
CA PRO A 80 29.28 -16.44 -0.10
C PRO A 80 28.98 -14.99 0.27
N PRO A 81 29.63 -13.99 -0.36
CA PRO A 81 29.28 -12.61 -0.11
C PRO A 81 27.76 -12.54 -0.21
N SER A 82 27.09 -12.11 0.88
CA SER A 82 25.69 -11.71 0.78
C SER A 82 25.66 -10.84 -0.44
N ALA A 83 24.99 -11.31 -1.50
CA ALA A 83 25.10 -10.72 -2.83
C ALA A 83 24.97 -9.22 -2.61
N ASP A 84 26.09 -8.51 -2.83
CA ASP A 84 26.15 -7.07 -2.75
C ASP A 84 24.97 -6.66 -3.60
N THR A 85 23.88 -6.21 -2.97
CA THR A 85 22.67 -5.87 -3.72
C THR A 85 23.18 -4.78 -4.64
N PRO A 86 23.34 -5.06 -5.94
CA PRO A 86 24.02 -4.12 -6.81
C PRO A 86 23.27 -2.81 -6.61
N PRO A 87 23.98 -1.68 -6.41
CA PRO A 87 23.32 -0.40 -6.20
C PRO A 87 22.25 -0.31 -7.28
N SER A 88 20.99 -0.06 -6.90
CA SER A 88 19.84 -0.08 -7.81
C SER A 88 20.20 0.71 -9.06
N THR A 89 20.67 0.01 -10.09
CA THR A 89 21.09 0.62 -11.33
C THR A 89 19.79 0.95 -12.03
N ALA A 90 19.72 2.13 -12.63
CA ALA A 90 18.60 2.41 -13.52
C ALA A 90 18.58 1.29 -14.58
N PRO A 91 17.40 0.75 -14.91
CA PRO A 91 17.29 -0.28 -15.93
C PRO A 91 17.96 0.20 -17.22
N SER A 92 18.67 -0.71 -17.88
CA SER A 92 19.34 -0.43 -19.15
C SER A 92 18.32 -0.25 -20.28
N ASP A 93 18.75 0.34 -21.39
CA ASP A 93 17.89 0.48 -22.57
C ASP A 93 17.43 -0.90 -23.08
N ASP A 94 18.28 -1.92 -22.99
CA ASP A 94 17.93 -3.30 -23.36
C ASP A 94 16.80 -3.84 -22.45
N ASP A 95 16.87 -3.62 -21.14
CA ASP A 95 15.81 -4.02 -20.19
C ASP A 95 14.46 -3.35 -20.53
N LEU A 96 14.48 -2.09 -20.97
CA LEU A 96 13.27 -1.37 -21.37
C LEU A 96 12.67 -1.94 -22.66
N THR A 97 13.51 -2.28 -23.65
CA THR A 97 13.02 -2.92 -24.88
C THR A 97 12.42 -4.30 -24.63
N ASP A 98 12.94 -5.03 -23.65
CA ASP A 98 12.42 -6.35 -23.27
C ASP A 98 11.04 -6.25 -22.61
N VAL A 99 10.84 -5.25 -21.76
CA VAL A 99 9.53 -4.94 -21.18
C VAL A 99 8.51 -4.57 -22.27
N GLU A 100 8.89 -3.74 -23.25
CA GLU A 100 8.00 -3.37 -24.37
C GLU A 100 7.58 -4.60 -25.20
N ARG A 101 8.52 -5.51 -25.48
CA ARG A 101 8.23 -6.77 -26.20
C ARG A 101 7.28 -7.66 -25.40
N LEU A 102 7.52 -7.81 -24.11
CA LEU A 102 6.66 -8.62 -23.24
C LEU A 102 5.24 -8.02 -23.14
N GLN A 103 5.12 -6.69 -23.06
CA GLN A 103 3.82 -6.00 -23.06
C GLN A 103 3.05 -6.23 -24.36
N ALA A 104 3.71 -6.11 -25.51
CA ALA A 104 3.09 -6.38 -26.81
C ALA A 104 2.63 -7.84 -26.95
N ALA A 105 3.39 -8.80 -26.41
CA ALA A 105 3.03 -10.21 -26.39
C ALA A 105 1.78 -10.46 -25.53
N ILE A 106 1.72 -9.86 -24.33
CA ILE A 106 0.56 -9.96 -23.44
C ILE A 106 -0.69 -9.35 -24.10
N GLU A 107 -0.56 -8.20 -24.76
CA GLU A 107 -1.66 -7.58 -25.50
C GLU A 107 -2.14 -8.44 -26.68
N ALA A 108 -1.22 -9.15 -27.35
CA ALA A 108 -1.54 -10.12 -28.38
C ALA A 108 -2.15 -11.45 -27.84
N GLY A 109 -2.29 -11.58 -26.51
CA GLY A 109 -2.87 -12.75 -25.85
C GLY A 109 -1.89 -13.92 -25.70
N VAL A 110 -0.59 -13.67 -25.83
CA VAL A 110 0.46 -14.65 -25.58
C VAL A 110 0.62 -14.84 -24.07
N ASP A 111 0.75 -16.09 -23.63
CA ASP A 111 1.03 -16.42 -22.24
C ASP A 111 2.51 -16.16 -21.89
N PRO A 112 2.81 -15.21 -20.98
CA PRO A 112 4.18 -14.85 -20.62
C PRO A 112 4.92 -15.99 -19.91
N THR A 113 4.23 -17.03 -19.41
CA THR A 113 4.88 -18.20 -18.82
C THR A 113 5.51 -19.13 -19.86
N LEU A 114 5.12 -19.00 -21.14
CA LEU A 114 5.62 -19.83 -22.23
C LEU A 114 6.73 -19.14 -23.04
N GLU A 115 6.68 -17.82 -23.17
CA GLU A 115 7.63 -17.05 -23.99
C GLU A 115 8.58 -16.16 -23.18
N GLY A 116 8.29 -15.91 -21.90
CA GLY A 116 9.17 -15.15 -21.01
C GLY A 116 10.45 -15.89 -20.66
N GLU A 117 11.44 -15.15 -20.14
CA GLU A 117 12.64 -15.74 -19.58
C GLU A 117 12.31 -16.74 -18.47
N ALA A 118 13.10 -17.81 -18.35
CA ALA A 118 12.92 -18.79 -17.29
C ALA A 118 13.01 -18.09 -15.93
N THR A 119 11.96 -18.19 -15.13
CA THR A 119 11.98 -17.68 -13.76
C THR A 119 13.14 -18.33 -13.00
N ALA A 120 13.83 -17.57 -12.15
CA ALA A 120 14.99 -18.06 -11.39
C ALA A 120 14.67 -19.31 -10.52
N ALA A 121 13.40 -19.58 -10.25
CA ALA A 121 12.88 -20.78 -9.61
C ALA A 121 12.12 -21.67 -10.61
N GLY A 122 12.71 -21.93 -11.78
CA GLY A 122 12.04 -22.60 -12.89
C GLY A 122 11.50 -24.01 -12.55
N PRO A 123 10.66 -24.60 -13.43
CA PRO A 123 9.93 -25.85 -13.18
C PRO A 123 10.81 -27.11 -12.96
N GLY A 124 12.13 -26.99 -13.00
CA GLY A 124 13.11 -28.06 -12.76
C GLY A 124 13.92 -27.91 -11.46
N ALA A 125 13.69 -26.86 -10.66
CA ALA A 125 14.42 -26.65 -9.39
C ALA A 125 14.15 -27.74 -8.33
N GLY A 126 13.20 -28.65 -8.60
CA GLY A 126 12.83 -29.77 -7.71
C GLY A 126 13.61 -31.07 -7.90
N ALA A 127 14.51 -31.18 -8.90
CA ALA A 127 15.24 -32.43 -9.16
C ALA A 127 16.75 -32.28 -8.91
N GLY A 128 17.15 -32.18 -7.63
CA GLY A 128 18.49 -32.58 -7.19
C GLY A 128 19.70 -31.93 -7.89
N GLY A 129 19.55 -30.73 -8.44
CA GLY A 129 20.67 -29.96 -8.97
C GLY A 129 21.56 -29.51 -7.81
N ALA A 130 22.83 -29.92 -7.84
CA ALA A 130 23.83 -29.52 -6.86
C ALA A 130 23.76 -28.00 -6.62
N GLY A 131 23.54 -27.61 -5.36
CA GLY A 131 23.54 -26.23 -4.95
C GLY A 131 24.79 -25.53 -5.48
N GLY A 132 24.58 -24.44 -6.22
CA GLY A 132 25.61 -23.44 -6.39
C GLY A 132 26.09 -22.95 -5.02
N ALA A 133 27.17 -22.17 -4.99
CA ALA A 133 27.87 -21.73 -3.77
C ALA A 133 27.05 -20.86 -2.77
N GLY A 134 25.73 -20.77 -2.92
CA GLY A 134 24.78 -20.24 -1.93
C GLY A 134 23.93 -21.37 -1.37
N GLY A 135 24.00 -21.57 -0.05
CA GLY A 135 23.43 -22.70 0.68
C GLY A 135 21.98 -23.07 0.33
N GLY A 136 21.64 -24.35 0.57
CA GLY A 136 20.35 -24.92 0.21
C GLY A 136 19.17 -24.27 0.94
N ASN A 137 18.26 -23.66 0.20
CA ASN A 137 16.96 -23.22 0.72
C ASN A 137 16.04 -24.44 0.81
N SER A 138 15.42 -24.69 1.98
CA SER A 138 14.29 -25.62 2.06
C SER A 138 13.07 -24.95 1.43
N PHE A 139 12.58 -25.48 0.31
CA PHE A 139 11.33 -25.03 -0.30
C PHE A 139 10.18 -25.91 0.19
N VAL A 140 9.07 -25.27 0.58
CA VAL A 140 7.82 -25.96 0.82
C VAL A 140 7.07 -25.99 -0.51
N MET A 141 6.95 -27.17 -1.12
CA MET A 141 6.03 -27.33 -2.24
C MET A 141 4.61 -27.37 -1.71
N LEU A 142 3.89 -26.27 -1.93
CA LEU A 142 2.44 -26.23 -1.78
C LEU A 142 1.84 -26.80 -3.05
N SER A 143 1.21 -27.97 -2.96
CA SER A 143 0.34 -28.44 -4.04
C SER A 143 -0.88 -27.52 -4.13
N GLU A 144 -1.25 -27.10 -5.32
CA GLU A 144 -2.51 -26.39 -5.55
C GLU A 144 -3.67 -27.28 -5.10
N VAL A 145 -4.42 -26.84 -4.08
CA VAL A 145 -5.62 -27.52 -3.58
C VAL A 145 -6.89 -26.79 -4.00
N GLY A 146 -6.75 -25.59 -4.59
CA GLY A 146 -7.85 -24.79 -5.08
C GLY A 146 -8.18 -25.19 -6.51
N GLY A 147 -9.39 -25.72 -6.74
CA GLY A 147 -9.87 -25.87 -8.11
C GLY A 147 -10.02 -24.51 -8.80
N ALA A 148 -9.92 -24.48 -10.13
CA ALA A 148 -10.29 -23.32 -10.91
C ALA A 148 -11.78 -23.01 -10.70
N LEU A 149 -12.10 -21.77 -10.34
CA LEU A 149 -13.46 -21.25 -10.31
C LEU A 149 -13.58 -20.22 -11.44
N ASP A 150 -14.68 -20.26 -12.18
CA ASP A 150 -15.07 -19.15 -13.06
C ASP A 150 -15.67 -18.05 -12.18
N PRO A 151 -14.96 -16.92 -11.94
CA PRO A 151 -15.52 -15.85 -11.14
C PRO A 151 -16.63 -15.15 -11.95
N VAL A 152 -17.83 -15.07 -11.38
CA VAL A 152 -18.86 -14.18 -11.90
C VAL A 152 -18.49 -12.76 -11.45
N ILE A 153 -17.79 -12.04 -12.33
CA ILE A 153 -17.36 -10.66 -12.10
C ILE A 153 -18.48 -9.71 -12.55
N GLY A 154 -18.96 -8.88 -11.62
CA GLY A 154 -19.93 -7.81 -11.92
C GLY A 154 -21.15 -7.82 -11.00
N PHE A 155 -21.88 -6.70 -10.98
CA PHE A 155 -23.21 -6.62 -10.39
C PHE A 155 -24.25 -6.75 -11.51
N PRO A 156 -25.44 -7.34 -11.26
CA PRO A 156 -26.54 -7.28 -12.21
C PRO A 156 -26.84 -5.82 -12.56
N THR A 157 -26.62 -5.45 -13.82
CA THR A 157 -26.93 -4.11 -14.35
C THR A 157 -28.34 -4.03 -14.93
N GLU A 158 -29.17 -5.05 -14.71
CA GLU A 158 -30.60 -4.94 -14.94
C GLU A 158 -31.10 -3.77 -14.09
N GLY A 159 -31.59 -2.72 -14.77
CA GLY A 159 -31.96 -1.46 -14.16
C GLY A 159 -32.95 -1.62 -13.01
N LEU A 160 -33.04 -0.60 -12.16
CA LEU A 160 -33.98 -0.57 -11.03
C LEU A 160 -35.39 -0.96 -11.50
N PRO A 161 -36.10 -1.89 -10.82
CA PRO A 161 -37.49 -2.24 -11.11
C PRO A 161 -38.39 -1.09 -10.66
N GLY A 162 -38.39 0.00 -11.43
CA GLY A 162 -39.09 1.24 -11.13
C GLY A 162 -38.21 2.45 -11.37
N GLY A 163 -38.56 3.26 -12.37
CA GLY A 163 -38.03 4.62 -12.49
C GLY A 163 -38.49 5.48 -11.29
N PRO A 164 -37.90 6.67 -11.10
CA PRO A 164 -38.36 7.58 -10.05
C PRO A 164 -39.86 7.85 -10.20
N GLU A 165 -40.65 7.49 -9.18
CA GLU A 165 -42.02 7.96 -9.07
C GLU A 165 -41.99 9.45 -8.76
N PHE A 166 -42.37 10.27 -9.74
CA PHE A 166 -42.67 11.67 -9.50
C PHE A 166 -44.09 11.72 -8.96
N PRO A 167 -44.32 12.12 -7.69
CA PRO A 167 -45.67 12.32 -7.20
C PRO A 167 -46.36 13.36 -8.10
N GLU A 168 -47.49 13.00 -8.68
CA GLU A 168 -48.33 13.95 -9.41
C GLU A 168 -48.70 15.06 -8.43
N GLY A 169 -48.22 16.27 -8.68
CA GLY A 169 -48.49 17.41 -7.81
C GLY A 169 -49.99 17.58 -7.64
N GLU A 170 -50.47 17.67 -6.40
CA GLU A 170 -51.85 18.05 -6.11
C GLU A 170 -52.15 19.38 -6.82
N VAL A 171 -52.98 19.32 -7.85
CA VAL A 171 -53.62 20.50 -8.40
C VAL A 171 -54.55 21.04 -7.33
N PHE A 172 -54.09 22.03 -6.57
CA PHE A 172 -55.00 22.86 -5.80
C PHE A 172 -56.03 23.40 -6.79
N ALA A 173 -57.28 23.00 -6.64
CA ALA A 173 -58.38 23.50 -7.45
C ALA A 173 -58.27 25.03 -7.48
N THR A 174 -58.19 25.62 -8.68
CA THR A 174 -58.29 27.06 -8.82
C THR A 174 -59.60 27.45 -8.18
N ALA A 175 -59.54 28.12 -7.02
CA ALA A 175 -60.74 28.64 -6.38
C ALA A 175 -61.49 29.44 -7.44
N ASP A 176 -62.75 29.09 -7.67
CA ASP A 176 -63.63 29.78 -8.62
C ASP A 176 -63.97 31.15 -8.01
N PHE A 177 -63.00 32.06 -8.10
CA PHE A 177 -63.09 33.39 -7.56
C PHE A 177 -63.74 34.29 -8.59
N SER A 178 -65.05 34.48 -8.47
CA SER A 178 -65.78 35.53 -9.16
C SER A 178 -65.89 36.74 -8.23
N PRO A 179 -65.09 37.81 -8.41
CA PRO A 179 -65.23 39.00 -7.58
C PRO A 179 -66.58 39.66 -7.86
N GLU A 180 -67.38 39.90 -6.82
CA GLU A 180 -68.62 40.65 -6.94
C GLU A 180 -68.32 42.16 -6.80
N LEU A 181 -68.53 42.94 -7.87
CA LEU A 181 -68.31 44.39 -7.86
C LEU A 181 -69.62 45.11 -7.53
N THR A 182 -69.70 45.72 -6.35
CA THR A 182 -70.81 46.61 -5.98
C THR A 182 -70.44 48.07 -6.27
N VAL A 183 -71.09 48.68 -7.26
CA VAL A 183 -70.91 50.10 -7.58
C VAL A 183 -71.90 50.94 -6.77
N VAL A 184 -71.37 51.86 -5.95
CA VAL A 184 -72.16 52.81 -5.15
C VAL A 184 -71.92 54.22 -5.67
N PHE A 185 -72.98 54.90 -6.10
CA PHE A 185 -72.89 56.29 -6.57
C PHE A 185 -73.06 57.25 -5.39
N LEU A 186 -72.04 58.06 -5.14
CA LEU A 186 -72.00 59.06 -4.07
C LEU A 186 -72.16 60.47 -4.67
N ASN A 187 -72.82 61.39 -3.96
CA ASN A 187 -72.79 62.81 -4.31
C ASN A 187 -71.51 63.50 -3.82
N GLU A 188 -71.32 64.77 -4.17
CA GLU A 188 -70.15 65.58 -3.77
C GLU A 188 -69.99 65.73 -2.24
N GLN A 189 -71.02 65.39 -1.46
CA GLN A 189 -71.01 65.40 0.01
C GLN A 189 -70.81 64.00 0.62
N GLY A 190 -70.59 62.96 -0.20
CA GLY A 190 -70.30 61.60 0.24
C GLY A 190 -71.51 60.77 0.68
N SER A 191 -72.73 61.14 0.28
CA SER A 191 -73.96 60.40 0.57
C SER A 191 -74.43 59.58 -0.65
N VAL A 192 -74.97 58.39 -0.42
CA VAL A 192 -75.37 57.43 -1.47
C VAL A 192 -76.63 57.93 -2.20
N VAL A 193 -76.56 58.03 -3.53
CA VAL A 193 -77.62 58.60 -4.38
C VAL A 193 -78.51 57.53 -5.03
N THR A 194 -78.04 56.29 -5.17
CA THR A 194 -78.86 55.11 -5.54
C THR A 194 -78.27 53.79 -5.00
N GLY A 195 -79.12 52.80 -4.70
CA GLY A 195 -78.73 51.44 -4.33
C GLY A 195 -78.30 50.58 -5.53
N PRO A 196 -77.79 49.35 -5.32
CA PRO A 196 -76.97 48.61 -6.29
C PRO A 196 -77.75 48.23 -7.54
N GLY A 197 -77.33 48.77 -8.69
CA GLY A 197 -77.71 48.27 -10.01
C GLY A 197 -76.65 47.29 -10.49
N VAL A 198 -77.05 46.05 -10.81
CA VAL A 198 -76.16 45.04 -11.40
C VAL A 198 -75.97 45.41 -12.87
N VAL A 199 -74.73 45.56 -13.32
CA VAL A 199 -74.41 45.69 -14.75
C VAL A 199 -74.11 44.29 -15.24
N ASP A 200 -74.99 43.72 -16.06
CA ASP A 200 -74.76 42.43 -16.69
C ASP A 200 -73.93 42.65 -17.96
N GLU A 201 -72.63 42.34 -17.89
CA GLU A 201 -71.72 42.45 -19.03
C GLU A 201 -71.99 41.40 -20.13
N ALA A 202 -72.89 40.43 -19.91
CA ALA A 202 -73.29 39.47 -20.95
C ALA A 202 -74.23 40.06 -22.02
N ALA A 203 -74.64 41.32 -21.89
CA ALA A 203 -75.58 41.99 -22.79
C ALA A 203 -74.95 43.10 -23.68
N LEU A 204 -73.62 43.16 -23.80
CA LEU A 204 -72.90 44.13 -24.64
C LEU A 204 -72.20 43.46 -25.84
#